data_AF-A0A2D4HZT7-F1
#
_entry.id   AF-A0A2D4HZT7-F1
#
_cell.length_a   1.000
_cell.length_b   1.000
_cell.length_c   1.000
_cell.angle_alpha   90.00
_cell.angle_beta   90.00
_cell.angle_gamma   90.00
#
_symmetry.space_group_name_H-M   'P 1'
#
loop_
_entity.id
_entity.type
_entity.pdbx_description
1 polymer ?
#
loop_
_entity_poly.entity_id
_entity_poly.type
_entity_poly.pdbx_seq_one_letter_code
_entity_poly.pdbx_strand_id
1 'polypeptide(L)'
;MSSEGSPKLKASLTSMPSPHKKSPTSTMVLSSSPVKFPETDPIDVAAHLQLLGESLSLIGHRLQETEGMVAVSGSLSVLLDSIICALGPLTCLTSQLPELNGCPKHVLSNTLDNIAYIMPGL
;
A
#
# COMPACT_ATOMS: atom_id res chain seq x y z
N MET A 1 -36.90 28.03 -32.01
CA MET A 1 -36.14 28.74 -33.08
C MET A 1 -34.75 28.95 -32.49
N SER A 2 -33.65 28.34 -32.94
CA SER A 2 -33.32 27.83 -34.26
C SER A 2 -32.36 26.65 -34.15
N SER A 3 -32.52 25.73 -35.10
CA SER A 3 -31.64 24.61 -35.43
C SER A 3 -30.83 25.01 -36.65
N GLU A 4 -29.49 24.94 -36.60
CA GLU A 4 -28.64 24.55 -37.74
C GLU A 4 -27.14 24.52 -37.34
N GLY A 5 -26.40 23.54 -37.86
CA GLY A 5 -24.94 23.47 -37.72
C GLY A 5 -24.37 22.07 -37.93
N SER A 6 -24.39 21.59 -39.18
CA SER A 6 -23.96 20.27 -39.64
C SER A 6 -22.43 20.01 -39.59
N PRO A 7 -21.98 18.74 -39.73
CA PRO A 7 -20.63 18.25 -39.42
C PRO A 7 -19.72 18.14 -40.67
N LYS A 8 -18.39 17.96 -40.47
CA LYS A 8 -17.53 17.32 -41.49
C LYS A 8 -16.24 16.72 -40.90
N LEU A 9 -16.32 15.45 -40.49
CA LEU A 9 -15.17 14.57 -40.32
C LEU A 9 -14.75 14.06 -41.71
N LYS A 10 -13.52 14.37 -42.11
CA LYS A 10 -12.94 13.88 -43.36
C LYS A 10 -12.31 12.52 -43.10
N ALA A 11 -12.92 11.46 -43.63
CA ALA A 11 -12.30 10.15 -43.75
C ALA A 11 -11.12 10.23 -44.75
N SER A 12 -10.04 9.51 -44.45
CA SER A 12 -9.06 9.11 -45.45
C SER A 12 -8.61 7.68 -45.16
N LEU A 13 -8.85 6.82 -46.13
CA LEU A 13 -8.55 5.39 -46.15
C LEU A 13 -7.15 5.13 -46.72
N THR A 14 -6.69 3.89 -46.49
CA THR A 14 -5.57 3.16 -47.14
C THR A 14 -4.18 3.54 -46.63
N SER A 15 -3.24 2.63 -46.36
CA SER A 15 -2.91 1.37 -47.04
C SER A 15 -2.01 0.50 -46.16
N MET A 16 -2.14 -0.84 -46.26
CA MET A 16 -1.18 -1.83 -45.76
C MET A 16 -0.03 -2.01 -46.77
N PRO A 17 1.18 -2.42 -46.32
CA PRO A 17 1.66 -3.75 -46.72
C PRO A 17 2.47 -4.52 -45.65
N SER A 18 2.49 -5.84 -45.79
CA SER A 18 3.25 -6.87 -45.02
C SER A 18 4.34 -7.49 -45.95
N PRO A 19 5.20 -8.49 -45.59
CA PRO A 19 5.91 -8.86 -44.35
C PRO A 19 7.43 -9.03 -44.56
N HIS A 20 8.30 -8.79 -43.56
CA HIS A 20 9.66 -9.39 -43.55
C HIS A 20 10.16 -9.77 -42.14
N LYS A 21 10.58 -11.03 -42.02
CA LYS A 21 11.22 -11.66 -40.85
C LYS A 21 12.46 -10.89 -40.38
N LYS A 22 12.60 -10.75 -39.05
CA LYS A 22 13.84 -11.00 -38.28
C LYS A 22 13.53 -10.93 -36.78
N SER A 23 13.72 -12.06 -36.10
CA SER A 23 13.86 -12.12 -34.64
C SER A 23 15.19 -11.47 -34.25
N PRO A 24 15.23 -10.74 -33.13
CA PRO A 24 16.24 -11.08 -32.14
C PRO A 24 15.68 -11.11 -30.72
N THR A 25 16.02 -12.20 -30.01
CA THR A 25 16.30 -12.29 -28.59
C THR A 25 15.49 -11.37 -27.66
N SER A 26 14.46 -11.95 -27.04
CA SER A 26 13.82 -11.39 -25.86
C SER A 26 14.82 -11.43 -24.69
N THR A 27 15.64 -10.39 -24.58
CA THR A 27 16.22 -10.03 -23.29
C THR A 27 15.06 -9.42 -22.50
N MET A 28 14.52 -10.18 -21.55
CA MET A 28 13.64 -9.61 -20.54
C MET A 28 14.46 -8.61 -19.72
N VAL A 29 14.47 -7.35 -20.17
CA VAL A 29 14.72 -6.21 -19.30
C VAL A 29 13.57 -6.24 -18.31
N LEU A 30 13.85 -6.74 -17.11
CA LEU A 30 13.06 -6.44 -15.92
C LEU A 30 13.13 -4.92 -15.79
N SER A 31 12.17 -4.26 -16.40
CA SER A 31 11.94 -2.84 -16.23
C SER A 31 11.56 -2.68 -14.77
N SER A 32 12.56 -2.44 -13.92
CA SER A 32 12.38 -1.96 -12.56
C SER A 32 11.81 -0.56 -12.68
N SER A 33 10.51 -0.49 -12.98
CA SER A 33 9.74 0.73 -12.85
C SER A 33 10.02 1.24 -11.44
N PRO A 34 10.52 2.48 -11.27
CA PRO A 34 10.60 3.06 -9.95
C PRO A 34 9.17 3.02 -9.41
N VAL A 35 8.96 2.22 -8.37
CA VAL A 35 7.73 2.30 -7.59
C VAL A 35 7.73 3.74 -7.09
N LYS A 36 6.89 4.58 -7.71
CA LYS A 36 6.63 5.91 -7.18
C LYS A 36 5.99 5.65 -5.82
N PHE A 37 6.77 5.83 -4.76
CA PHE A 37 6.20 5.94 -3.44
C PHE A 37 5.14 7.03 -3.52
N PRO A 38 3.89 6.77 -3.07
CA PRO A 38 2.95 7.87 -2.92
C PRO A 38 3.62 8.91 -2.04
N GLU A 39 3.80 10.13 -2.56
CA GLU A 39 4.17 11.30 -1.75
C GLU A 39 2.98 11.58 -0.83
N THR A 40 2.95 10.88 0.29
CA THR A 40 1.95 11.08 1.35
C THR A 40 2.60 11.98 2.37
N ASP A 41 2.03 13.16 2.60
CA ASP A 41 2.62 14.13 3.51
C ASP A 41 2.76 13.53 4.92
N PRO A 42 3.84 13.82 5.66
CA PRO A 42 4.04 13.31 7.02
C PRO A 42 2.85 13.57 7.94
N ILE A 43 2.15 14.69 7.75
CA ILE A 43 0.95 15.08 8.51
C ILE A 43 -0.20 14.10 8.22
N ASP A 44 -0.40 13.72 6.97
CA ASP A 44 -1.45 12.77 6.58
C ASP A 44 -1.17 11.38 7.15
N VAL A 45 0.10 10.94 7.11
CA VAL A 45 0.53 9.67 7.72
C VAL A 45 0.34 9.70 9.24
N ALA A 46 0.66 10.82 9.89
CA ALA A 46 0.43 11.00 11.32
C ALA A 46 -1.06 11.00 11.69
N ALA A 47 -1.91 11.66 10.89
CA ALA A 47 -3.35 11.62 11.07
C ALA A 47 -3.92 10.20 10.90
N HIS A 48 -3.41 9.44 9.92
CA HIS A 48 -3.76 8.03 9.76
C HIS A 48 -3.33 7.18 10.97
N LEU A 49 -2.12 7.39 11.50
CA LEU A 49 -1.65 6.73 12.72
C LEU A 49 -2.49 7.10 13.94
N GLN A 50 -2.94 8.34 14.05
CA GLN A 50 -3.85 8.78 15.12
C GLN A 50 -5.17 7.99 15.06
N LEU A 51 -5.78 7.89 13.88
CA LEU A 51 -7.01 7.12 13.70
C LEU A 51 -6.83 5.63 14.01
N LEU A 52 -5.71 5.04 13.59
CA LEU A 52 -5.34 3.67 13.94
C LEU A 52 -5.18 3.52 15.46
N GLY A 53 -4.53 4.46 16.13
CA GLY A 53 -4.34 4.49 17.57
C GLY A 53 -5.67 4.54 18.34
N GLU A 54 -6.63 5.34 17.87
CA GLU A 54 -7.98 5.42 18.45
C GLU A 54 -8.74 4.09 18.28
N SER A 55 -8.67 3.48 17.09
CA SER A 55 -9.27 2.16 16.82
C SER A 55 -8.67 1.07 17.71
N LEU A 56 -7.32 1.02 17.80
CA LEU A 56 -6.59 0.08 18.65
C LEU A 56 -6.95 0.25 20.13
N SER A 57 -7.05 1.50 20.60
CA SER A 57 -7.43 1.83 21.97
C SER A 57 -8.85 1.35 22.29
N LEU A 58 -9.80 1.56 21.37
CA LEU A 58 -11.18 1.09 21.52
C LEU A 58 -11.23 -0.45 21.58
N ILE A 59 -10.57 -1.14 20.66
CA ILE A 59 -10.51 -2.62 20.65
C ILE A 59 -9.88 -3.12 21.97
N GLY A 60 -8.77 -2.52 22.40
CA GLY A 60 -8.11 -2.82 23.67
C GLY A 60 -9.03 -2.64 24.88
N HIS A 61 -9.82 -1.56 24.91
CA HIS A 61 -10.80 -1.32 25.97
C HIS A 61 -11.91 -2.38 25.97
N ARG A 62 -12.43 -2.76 24.79
CA ARG A 62 -13.46 -3.80 24.67
C ARG A 62 -12.91 -5.16 25.13
N LEU A 63 -11.65 -5.45 24.84
CA LEU A 63 -10.96 -6.67 25.29
C LEU A 63 -10.82 -6.71 26.82
N GLN A 64 -10.50 -5.60 27.46
CA GLN A 64 -10.37 -5.53 28.93
C GLN A 64 -11.70 -5.74 29.67
N GLU A 65 -12.81 -5.25 29.12
CA GLU A 65 -14.14 -5.44 29.72
C GLU A 65 -14.71 -6.86 29.54
N THR A 66 -14.11 -7.67 28.67
CA THR A 66 -14.57 -9.04 28.41
C THR A 66 -13.97 -9.99 29.44
N GLU A 67 -14.64 -10.18 30.59
CA GLU A 67 -14.27 -11.20 31.58
C GLU A 67 -14.56 -12.61 31.04
N GLY A 68 -13.56 -13.27 30.45
CA GLY A 68 -13.65 -14.71 30.15
C GLY A 68 -12.70 -15.19 29.04
N MET A 69 -11.94 -16.25 29.31
CA MET A 69 -10.94 -16.86 28.40
C MET A 69 -11.49 -17.35 27.04
N VAL A 70 -12.81 -17.45 26.83
CA VAL A 70 -13.39 -18.31 25.79
C VAL A 70 -13.94 -17.54 24.56
N ALA A 71 -14.00 -16.21 24.57
CA ALA A 71 -14.51 -15.42 23.43
C ALA A 71 -13.52 -14.35 22.88
N VAL A 72 -12.26 -14.39 23.28
CA VAL A 72 -11.29 -13.30 23.01
C VAL A 72 -10.56 -13.45 21.67
N SER A 73 -10.60 -14.63 21.05
CA SER A 73 -9.78 -14.94 19.85
C SER A 73 -10.04 -13.98 18.68
N GLY A 74 -11.30 -13.64 18.41
CA GLY A 74 -11.66 -12.75 17.30
C GLY A 74 -11.14 -11.32 17.48
N SER A 75 -11.48 -10.68 18.59
CA SER A 75 -11.07 -9.30 18.88
C SER A 75 -9.55 -9.17 19.08
N LEU A 76 -8.89 -10.18 19.65
CA LEU A 76 -7.43 -10.21 19.77
C LEU A 76 -6.77 -10.32 18.39
N SER A 77 -7.29 -11.17 17.50
CA SER A 77 -6.78 -11.29 16.14
C SER A 77 -6.92 -9.97 15.37
N VAL A 78 -8.05 -9.27 15.52
CA VAL A 78 -8.26 -7.96 14.88
C VAL A 78 -7.33 -6.90 15.48
N LEU A 79 -7.09 -6.93 16.79
CA LEU A 79 -6.12 -6.04 17.43
C LEU A 79 -4.71 -6.26 16.87
N LEU A 80 -4.27 -7.51 16.78
CA LEU A 80 -2.95 -7.86 16.27
C LEU A 80 -2.79 -7.46 14.79
N ASP A 81 -3.80 -7.76 13.95
CA ASP A 81 -3.81 -7.36 12.54
C ASP A 81 -3.72 -5.83 12.38
N SER A 82 -4.47 -5.09 13.21
CA SER A 82 -4.43 -3.63 13.22
C SER A 82 -3.07 -3.07 13.66
N ILE A 83 -2.39 -3.71 14.63
CA ILE A 83 -1.03 -3.33 15.06
C ILE A 83 -0.03 -3.57 13.92
N ILE A 84 -0.11 -4.72 13.26
CA ILE A 84 0.75 -5.06 12.13
C ILE A 84 0.53 -4.06 11.00
N CYS A 85 -0.72 -3.71 10.70
CA CYS A 85 -1.07 -2.72 9.70
C CYS A 85 -0.50 -1.32 10.02
N ALA A 86 -0.39 -0.96 11.31
CA ALA A 86 0.20 0.30 11.74
C ALA A 86 1.73 0.39 11.53
N LEU A 87 2.43 -0.75 11.41
CA LEU A 87 3.90 -0.77 11.21
C LEU A 87 4.32 -0.12 9.89
N GLY A 88 3.52 -0.26 8.84
CA GLY A 88 3.79 0.35 7.53
C GLY A 88 3.79 1.88 7.59
N PRO A 89 2.68 2.52 8.00
CA PRO A 89 2.61 3.97 8.22
C PRO A 89 3.65 4.49 9.22
N LEU A 90 3.91 3.76 10.31
CA LEU A 90 4.93 4.14 11.29
C LEU A 90 6.34 4.14 10.70
N THR A 91 6.68 3.11 9.92
CA THR A 91 7.96 3.03 9.19
C THR A 91 8.07 4.14 8.15
N CYS A 92 6.98 4.43 7.43
CA CYS A 92 6.92 5.53 6.48
C CYS A 92 7.21 6.87 7.17
N LEU A 93 6.50 7.19 8.25
CA LEU A 93 6.66 8.45 8.98
C LEU A 93 8.08 8.64 9.54
N THR A 94 8.64 7.59 10.16
CA THR A 94 10.00 7.61 10.73
C THR A 94 11.10 7.68 9.65
N SER A 95 10.81 7.27 8.42
CA SER A 95 11.70 7.44 7.28
C SER A 95 11.69 8.87 6.71
N GLN A 96 10.55 9.56 6.79
CA GLN A 96 10.38 10.94 6.33
C GLN A 96 10.88 11.97 7.35
N LEU A 97 10.80 11.66 8.64
CA LEU A 97 11.23 12.53 9.73
C LEU A 97 12.36 11.86 10.54
N PRO A 98 13.64 12.11 10.21
CA PRO A 98 14.78 11.45 10.86
C PRO A 98 14.83 11.63 12.38
N GLU A 99 14.26 12.72 12.90
CA GLU A 99 14.15 13.00 14.33
C GLU A 99 13.28 11.99 15.09
N LEU A 100 12.37 11.29 14.39
CA LEU A 100 11.54 10.23 14.96
C LEU A 100 12.19 8.85 14.85
N ASN A 101 13.34 8.74 14.19
CA ASN A 101 13.97 7.45 13.92
C ASN A 101 14.73 6.94 15.15
N GLY A 102 14.02 6.22 16.02
CA GLY A 102 14.57 5.60 17.22
C GLY A 102 15.03 4.15 17.05
N CYS A 103 14.87 3.56 15.86
CA CYS A 103 15.09 2.13 15.64
C CYS A 103 16.22 1.88 14.62
N PRO A 104 17.28 1.14 15.00
CA PRO A 104 18.29 0.74 14.02
C PRO A 104 17.68 -0.09 12.87
N LYS A 105 18.08 0.21 11.63
CA LYS A 105 17.52 -0.45 10.43
C LYS A 105 17.58 -1.99 10.47
N HIS A 106 18.62 -2.57 11.06
CA HIS A 106 18.75 -4.03 11.17
C HIS A 106 17.72 -4.63 12.15
N VAL A 107 17.35 -3.91 13.21
CA VAL A 107 16.32 -4.35 14.16
C VAL A 107 14.96 -4.32 13.48
N LEU A 108 14.65 -3.24 12.74
CA LEU A 108 13.43 -3.14 11.95
C LEU A 108 13.35 -4.28 10.91
N SER A 109 14.42 -4.49 10.13
CA SER A 109 14.47 -5.57 9.13
C SER A 109 14.22 -6.94 9.76
N ASN A 110 14.96 -7.29 10.82
CA ASN A 110 14.77 -8.57 11.50
C ASN A 110 13.35 -8.72 12.07
N THR A 111 12.75 -7.62 12.52
CA THR A 111 11.37 -7.64 13.03
C THR A 111 10.39 -7.96 11.90
N LEU A 112 10.53 -7.30 10.75
CA LEU A 112 9.70 -7.57 9.57
C LEU A 112 9.92 -8.99 9.03
N ASP A 113 11.15 -9.49 9.04
CA ASP A 113 11.47 -10.87 8.65
C ASP A 113 10.81 -11.88 9.59
N ASN A 114 10.83 -11.63 10.91
CA ASN A 114 10.13 -12.46 11.90
C ASN A 114 8.61 -12.44 11.68
N ILE A 115 8.04 -11.27 11.36
CA ILE A 115 6.61 -11.14 11.05
C ILE A 115 6.26 -11.94 9.80
N ALA A 116 7.03 -11.78 8.72
CA ALA A 116 6.82 -12.50 7.47
C ALA A 116 6.98 -14.03 7.63
N TYR A 117 7.88 -14.46 8.51
CA TYR A 117 8.03 -15.88 8.87
C TYR A 117 6.80 -16.44 9.59
N ILE A 118 6.22 -15.68 10.52
CA ILE A 118 5.06 -16.11 11.32
C ILE A 118 3.75 -16.00 10.51
N MET A 119 3.63 -15.00 9.63
CA MET A 119 2.46 -14.75 8.80
C MET A 119 2.84 -14.75 7.31
N PRO A 120 3.04 -15.93 6.69
CA PRO A 120 3.34 -16.00 5.28
C PRO A 120 2.16 -15.51 4.45
N GLY A 121 2.36 -14.43 3.69
CA GLY A 121 1.33 -13.82 2.83
C GLY A 121 1.02 -12.35 3.15
N LEU A 122 1.58 -11.81 4.23
CA LEU A 122 1.81 -10.37 4.39
C LEU A 122 3.05 -9.94 3.59
#